data_AF-A0A9D4JLR8-F1
#
_entry.id   AF-A0A9D4JLR8-F1
#
_cell.length_a   1.000
_cell.length_b   1.000
_cell.length_c   1.000
_cell.angle_alpha   90.00
_cell.angle_beta   90.00
_cell.angle_gamma   90.00
#
_symmetry.space_group_name_H-M   'P 1'
#
loop_
_entity.id
_entity.type
_entity.pdbx_description
1 polymer ?
#
loop_
_entity_poly.entity_id
_entity_poly.type
_entity_poly.pdbx_seq_one_letter_code
_entity_poly.pdbx_strand_id
1 'polypeptide(L)'
;MEDFFEHNVFPFRYERFVTAMSKFSSLENLNINNRYINGVMLRNMANKLNHCLKNLSLVIEGDVRGIEIPADVWTEFGERCPGAEVSIYLCTTVVRGNDLRTTFVRGIPIGNVYLTSWSRVDETESRLAALLRHLGNLYHNSMSKKKAMWSRNKS
;
A
#
# COMPACT_ATOMS: atom_id res chain seq x y z
N MET A 1 -13.80 -24.98 23.72
CA MET A 1 -14.12 -24.49 22.36
C MET A 1 -13.58 -23.06 22.28
N GLU A 2 -12.25 -22.91 22.43
CA GLU A 2 -11.56 -21.62 22.57
C GLU A 2 -10.37 -21.45 21.61
N ASP A 3 -10.22 -22.33 20.61
CA ASP A 3 -9.09 -22.29 19.66
C ASP A 3 -9.45 -21.71 18.28
N PHE A 4 -10.56 -20.98 18.16
CA PHE A 4 -11.02 -20.41 16.88
C PHE A 4 -10.81 -18.89 16.73
N PHE A 5 -10.31 -18.20 17.76
CA PHE A 5 -10.14 -16.76 17.71
C PHE A 5 -8.66 -16.41 17.50
N GLU A 6 -8.39 -15.73 16.38
CA GLU A 6 -7.15 -15.02 16.03
C GLU A 6 -5.97 -15.84 15.49
N HIS A 7 -6.20 -16.72 14.52
CA HIS A 7 -5.10 -16.99 13.57
C HIS A 7 -5.02 -15.81 12.58
N ASN A 8 -3.94 -15.02 12.67
CA ASN A 8 -3.57 -14.07 11.62
C ASN A 8 -3.32 -14.85 10.32
N VAL A 9 -4.35 -14.98 9.48
CA VAL A 9 -4.22 -15.60 8.16
C VAL A 9 -3.50 -14.60 7.26
N PHE A 10 -2.41 -15.06 6.66
CA PHE A 10 -1.67 -14.36 5.61
C PHE A 10 -1.97 -15.05 4.27
N PRO A 11 -3.03 -14.66 3.53
CA PRO A 11 -3.50 -15.35 2.33
C PRO A 11 -2.42 -15.50 1.26
N PHE A 12 -1.48 -14.55 1.20
CA PHE A 12 -0.34 -14.59 0.27
C PHE A 12 0.64 -15.75 0.51
N ARG A 13 0.55 -16.45 1.65
CA ARG A 13 1.32 -17.68 1.93
C ARG A 13 0.71 -18.92 1.26
N TYR A 14 -0.53 -18.82 0.77
CA TYR A 14 -1.22 -19.91 0.08
C TYR A 14 -1.14 -19.72 -1.44
N GLU A 15 -0.52 -20.69 -2.12
CA GLU A 15 -0.32 -20.64 -3.57
C GLU A 15 -1.62 -20.40 -4.34
N ARG A 16 -2.72 -21.08 -3.95
CA ARG A 16 -4.03 -20.93 -4.59
C ARG A 16 -4.53 -19.48 -4.59
N PHE A 17 -4.30 -18.73 -3.51
CA PHE A 17 -4.69 -17.34 -3.41
C PHE A 17 -3.85 -16.46 -4.34
N VAL A 18 -2.52 -16.66 -4.36
CA VAL A 18 -1.62 -15.95 -5.27
C VAL A 18 -1.99 -16.23 -6.73
N THR A 19 -2.28 -17.50 -7.05
CA THR A 19 -2.76 -17.91 -8.38
C THR A 19 -4.08 -17.23 -8.74
N ALA A 20 -5.07 -17.21 -7.84
CA ALA A 20 -6.35 -16.55 -8.11
C ALA A 20 -6.16 -15.05 -8.39
N MET A 21 -5.36 -14.36 -7.57
CA MET A 21 -5.08 -12.92 -7.75
C MET A 21 -4.33 -12.60 -9.04
N SER A 22 -3.51 -13.54 -9.55
CA SER A 22 -2.82 -13.39 -10.84
C SER A 22 -3.72 -13.51 -12.08
N LYS A 23 -4.97 -13.98 -11.93
CA LYS A 23 -5.89 -14.20 -13.05
C LYS A 23 -6.69 -12.95 -13.45
N PHE A 24 -6.72 -11.91 -12.62
CA PHE A 24 -7.39 -10.67 -12.99
C PHE A 24 -6.62 -9.96 -14.12
N SER A 25 -7.34 -9.58 -15.17
CA SER A 25 -6.76 -8.95 -16.38
C SER A 25 -7.35 -7.58 -16.74
N SER A 26 -8.45 -7.18 -16.11
CA SER A 26 -9.20 -5.96 -16.45
C SER A 26 -9.64 -5.17 -15.20
N LEU A 27 -8.91 -5.34 -14.10
CA LEU A 27 -9.22 -4.68 -12.84
C LEU A 27 -8.68 -3.25 -12.83
N GLU A 28 -9.57 -2.27 -12.76
CA GLU A 28 -9.19 -0.85 -12.68
C GLU A 28 -8.95 -0.39 -11.23
N ASN A 29 -9.70 -0.96 -10.28
CA ASN A 29 -9.68 -0.56 -8.88
C ASN A 29 -9.60 -1.80 -8.01
N LEU A 30 -8.58 -1.90 -7.16
CA LEU A 30 -8.45 -2.94 -6.15
C LEU A 30 -8.49 -2.32 -4.76
N ASN A 31 -9.38 -2.80 -3.91
CA ASN A 31 -9.34 -2.51 -2.47
C ASN A 31 -8.90 -3.76 -1.72
N ILE A 32 -7.79 -3.67 -0.98
CA ILE A 32 -7.19 -4.80 -0.30
C ILE A 32 -6.55 -4.37 1.02
N ASN A 33 -6.67 -5.20 2.05
CA ASN A 33 -5.91 -4.99 3.28
C ASN A 33 -4.42 -5.22 3.00
N ASN A 34 -3.54 -4.36 3.52
CA ASN A 34 -2.10 -4.49 3.35
C ASN A 34 -1.57 -5.87 3.77
N ARG A 35 -2.22 -6.53 4.74
CA ARG A 35 -1.84 -7.87 5.17
C ARG A 35 -2.06 -8.99 4.15
N TYR A 36 -2.78 -8.71 3.05
CA TYR A 36 -3.13 -9.68 2.02
C TYR A 36 -2.32 -9.50 0.73
N ILE A 37 -1.42 -8.53 0.67
CA ILE A 37 -0.57 -8.27 -0.48
C ILE A 37 0.91 -8.44 -0.11
N ASN A 38 1.70 -8.94 -1.06
CA ASN A 38 3.15 -8.99 -0.95
C ASN A 38 3.79 -8.56 -2.28
N GLY A 39 5.13 -8.51 -2.32
CA GLY A 39 5.86 -8.06 -3.50
C GLY A 39 5.63 -8.92 -4.75
N VAL A 40 5.46 -10.24 -4.60
CA VAL A 40 5.17 -11.16 -5.73
C VAL A 40 3.82 -10.82 -6.36
N MET A 41 2.79 -10.64 -5.53
CA MET A 41 1.46 -10.25 -5.99
C MET A 41 1.47 -8.88 -6.66
N LEU A 42 2.19 -7.91 -6.08
CA LEU A 42 2.30 -6.57 -6.66
C LEU A 42 2.96 -6.60 -8.05
N ARG A 43 4.02 -7.39 -8.23
CA ARG A 43 4.66 -7.59 -9.55
C ARG A 43 3.71 -8.28 -10.55
N ASN A 44 2.99 -9.31 -10.11
CA ASN A 44 2.04 -10.00 -10.98
C ASN A 44 0.92 -9.06 -11.45
N MET A 45 0.39 -8.24 -10.53
CA MET A 45 -0.60 -7.21 -10.88
C MET A 45 -0.01 -6.18 -11.83
N ALA A 46 1.21 -5.70 -11.57
CA ALA A 46 1.88 -4.75 -12.46
C ALA A 46 2.03 -5.31 -13.89
N ASN A 47 2.36 -6.59 -14.03
CA ASN A 47 2.53 -7.23 -15.33
C ASN A 47 1.21 -7.43 -16.09
N LYS A 48 0.12 -7.71 -15.37
CA LYS A 48 -1.17 -8.04 -15.99
C LYS A 48 -2.09 -6.85 -16.17
N LEU A 49 -2.01 -5.87 -15.27
CA LEU A 49 -2.95 -4.76 -15.17
C LEU A 49 -2.33 -3.41 -15.54
N ASN A 50 -1.08 -3.37 -16.05
CA ASN A 50 -0.38 -2.14 -16.47
C ASN A 50 -1.21 -1.17 -17.33
N HIS A 51 -2.09 -1.73 -18.16
CA HIS A 51 -2.90 -0.99 -19.12
C HIS A 51 -4.22 -0.46 -18.56
N CYS A 52 -4.69 -0.97 -17.41
CA CYS A 52 -6.03 -0.67 -16.89
C CYS A 52 -6.07 -0.27 -15.41
N LEU A 53 -5.08 -0.64 -14.60
CA LEU A 53 -5.10 -0.34 -13.17
C LEU A 53 -4.97 1.17 -12.95
N LYS A 54 -5.97 1.74 -12.27
CA LYS A 54 -6.04 3.16 -11.93
C LYS A 54 -5.77 3.37 -10.44
N ASN A 55 -6.27 2.49 -9.58
CA ASN A 55 -6.11 2.65 -8.15
C ASN A 55 -5.95 1.34 -7.38
N LEU A 56 -4.95 1.31 -6.50
CA LEU A 56 -4.75 0.29 -5.48
C LEU A 56 -4.99 0.93 -4.11
N SER A 57 -6.15 0.63 -3.50
CA SER A 57 -6.47 1.03 -2.15
C SER A 57 -5.90 0.03 -1.14
N LEU A 58 -4.97 0.48 -0.31
CA LEU A 58 -4.39 -0.28 0.79
C LEU A 58 -5.11 0.08 2.09
N VAL A 59 -5.86 -0.87 2.64
CA VAL A 59 -6.45 -0.74 3.97
C VAL A 59 -5.44 -1.19 5.02
N ILE A 60 -5.13 -0.29 5.94
CA ILE A 60 -4.21 -0.52 7.06
C ILE A 60 -5.06 -0.71 8.31
N GLU A 61 -5.32 -1.97 8.61
CA GLU A 61 -6.12 -2.41 9.76
C GLU A 61 -5.40 -3.58 10.45
N GLY A 62 -5.43 -3.58 11.79
CA GLY A 62 -4.73 -4.51 12.69
C GLY A 62 -3.20 -4.53 12.57
N ASP A 63 -2.55 -5.58 13.09
CA ASP A 63 -1.09 -5.70 13.06
C ASP A 63 -0.58 -5.97 11.64
N VAL A 64 0.29 -5.07 11.15
CA VAL A 64 0.92 -5.16 9.81
C VAL A 64 2.43 -5.37 9.89
N ARG A 65 2.98 -5.68 11.08
CA ARG A 65 4.41 -5.97 11.25
C ARG A 65 4.86 -7.15 10.39
N GLY A 66 6.05 -7.03 9.81
CA GLY A 66 6.64 -8.07 8.96
C GLY A 66 6.01 -8.19 7.56
N ILE A 67 5.11 -7.29 7.18
CA ILE A 67 4.50 -7.21 5.86
C ILE A 67 5.09 -6.00 5.15
N GLU A 68 6.32 -6.17 4.69
CA GLU A 68 7.08 -5.11 4.02
C GLU A 68 7.24 -5.47 2.54
N ILE A 69 6.77 -4.58 1.68
CA ILE A 69 7.03 -4.65 0.24
C ILE A 69 8.23 -3.73 -0.03
N PRO A 70 9.36 -4.27 -0.51
CA PRO A 70 10.57 -3.49 -0.76
C PRO A 70 10.36 -2.32 -1.73
N ALA A 71 11.19 -1.28 -1.58
CA ALA A 71 11.11 -0.04 -2.36
C ALA A 71 11.31 -0.25 -3.87
N ASP A 72 12.17 -1.19 -4.27
CA ASP A 72 12.39 -1.57 -5.66
C ASP A 72 11.13 -2.16 -6.29
N VAL A 73 10.36 -2.96 -5.55
CA VAL A 73 9.09 -3.53 -6.03
C VAL A 73 8.05 -2.44 -6.25
N TRP A 74 7.95 -1.48 -5.33
CA TRP A 74 7.06 -0.34 -5.49
C TRP A 74 7.45 0.57 -6.66
N THR A 75 8.76 0.77 -6.85
CA THR A 75 9.28 1.54 -7.98
C THR A 75 8.94 0.85 -9.30
N GLU A 76 9.17 -0.46 -9.40
CA GLU A 76 8.81 -1.26 -10.57
C GLU A 76 7.30 -1.19 -10.85
N PHE A 77 6.46 -1.27 -9.81
CA PHE A 77 5.01 -1.11 -9.94
C PHE A 77 4.64 0.26 -10.54
N GLY A 78 5.21 1.35 -10.02
CA GLY A 78 4.96 2.70 -10.52
C GLY A 78 5.44 2.93 -11.96
N GLU A 79 6.52 2.28 -12.37
CA GLU A 79 7.04 2.34 -13.74
C GLU A 79 6.18 1.53 -14.72
N ARG A 80 5.74 0.32 -14.32
CA ARG A 80 4.89 -0.54 -15.17
C ARG A 80 3.44 -0.05 -15.24
N CYS A 81 2.94 0.57 -14.19
CA CYS A 81 1.57 1.09 -14.08
C CYS A 81 1.57 2.62 -13.91
N PRO A 82 2.00 3.42 -14.91
CA PRO A 82 2.18 4.87 -14.75
C PRO A 82 0.89 5.64 -14.45
N GLY A 83 -0.27 5.08 -14.81
CA GLY A 83 -1.59 5.62 -14.51
C GLY A 83 -2.18 5.15 -13.17
N ALA A 84 -1.52 4.21 -12.48
CA ALA A 84 -2.00 3.69 -11.20
C ALA A 84 -1.51 4.54 -10.03
N GLU A 85 -2.41 4.77 -9.08
CA GLU A 85 -2.10 5.41 -7.81
C GLU A 85 -2.39 4.48 -6.63
N VAL A 86 -1.70 4.71 -5.52
CA VAL A 86 -1.93 4.01 -4.26
C VAL A 86 -2.68 4.93 -3.31
N SER A 87 -3.89 4.51 -2.94
CA SER A 87 -4.70 5.16 -1.92
C SER A 87 -4.50 4.45 -0.59
N ILE A 88 -4.13 5.19 0.45
CA ILE A 88 -3.83 4.62 1.77
C ILE A 88 -4.99 4.91 2.70
N TYR A 89 -5.65 3.88 3.24
CA TYR A 89 -6.70 4.01 4.25
C TYR A 89 -6.15 3.58 5.61
N LEU A 90 -5.90 4.54 6.48
CA LEU A 90 -5.34 4.32 7.82
C LEU A 90 -6.43 4.32 8.87
N CYS A 91 -6.63 3.17 9.52
CA CYS A 91 -7.41 3.10 10.74
C CYS A 91 -6.52 3.51 11.93
N THR A 92 -6.87 4.59 12.64
CA THR A 92 -5.99 5.18 13.69
C THR A 92 -5.73 4.23 14.87
N THR A 93 -6.55 3.21 15.07
CA THR A 93 -6.34 2.17 16.08
C THR A 93 -5.05 1.37 15.84
N VAL A 94 -4.59 1.26 14.59
CA VAL A 94 -3.37 0.51 14.22
C VAL A 94 -2.08 1.20 14.68
N VAL A 95 -2.13 2.52 14.88
CA VAL A 95 -0.99 3.33 15.34
C VAL A 95 -0.65 3.03 16.82
N ARG A 96 -1.58 2.41 17.55
CA ARG A 96 -1.35 1.90 18.91
C ARG A 96 -0.39 0.72 18.84
N GLY A 97 0.88 0.97 19.13
CA GLY A 97 1.91 -0.07 19.23
C GLY A 97 2.75 -0.33 17.97
N ASN A 98 2.37 0.19 16.81
CA ASN A 98 3.11 -0.07 15.56
C ASN A 98 3.78 1.18 14.98
N ASP A 99 5.06 1.05 14.62
CA ASP A 99 5.72 2.01 13.74
C ASP A 99 5.45 1.63 12.29
N LEU A 100 4.47 2.30 11.68
CA LEU A 100 4.06 2.02 10.29
C LEU A 100 5.00 2.63 9.25
N ARG A 101 6.07 3.34 9.65
CA ARG A 101 7.00 3.96 8.70
C ARG A 101 7.76 2.93 7.87
N THR A 102 7.95 1.70 8.35
CA THR A 102 8.62 0.64 7.58
C THR A 102 7.72 0.04 6.50
N THR A 103 6.39 0.07 6.70
CA THR A 103 5.41 -0.33 5.68
C THR A 103 5.40 0.64 4.50
N PHE A 104 5.63 1.93 4.76
CA PHE A 104 5.61 2.97 3.72
C PHE A 104 7.03 3.36 3.31
N VAL A 105 7.48 2.85 2.17
CA VAL A 105 8.82 3.09 1.64
C VAL A 105 8.82 4.07 0.47
N ARG A 106 10.01 4.52 0.06
CA ARG A 106 10.17 5.30 -1.19
C ARG A 106 9.74 4.47 -2.40
N GLY A 107 9.20 5.12 -3.42
CA GLY A 107 8.78 4.48 -4.66
C GLY A 107 7.28 4.19 -4.76
N ILE A 108 6.55 4.21 -3.64
CA ILE A 108 5.09 4.05 -3.66
C ILE A 108 4.46 5.22 -4.43
N PRO A 109 3.64 4.98 -5.47
CA PRO A 109 2.96 6.04 -6.21
C PRO A 109 1.71 6.50 -5.43
N ILE A 110 1.91 7.09 -4.24
CA ILE A 110 0.83 7.55 -3.38
C ILE A 110 0.02 8.63 -4.10
N GLY A 111 -1.30 8.45 -4.17
CA GLY A 111 -2.26 9.44 -4.70
C GLY A 111 -3.08 10.09 -3.60
N ASN A 112 -3.61 9.28 -2.67
CA ASN A 112 -4.47 9.76 -1.58
C ASN A 112 -4.13 9.09 -0.25
N VAL A 113 -4.39 9.80 0.86
CA VAL A 113 -4.32 9.27 2.22
C VAL A 113 -5.62 9.61 2.94
N TYR A 114 -6.35 8.58 3.36
CA TYR A 114 -7.59 8.66 4.11
C TYR A 114 -7.34 8.23 5.55
N LEU A 115 -7.78 9.05 6.49
CA LEU A 115 -7.74 8.76 7.92
C LEU A 115 -9.14 8.40 8.40
N THR A 116 -9.32 7.18 8.88
CA THR A 116 -10.55 6.76 9.55
C THR A 116 -10.27 6.63 11.05
N SER A 117 -10.94 7.45 11.86
CA SER A 117 -10.69 7.54 13.30
C SER A 117 -11.93 7.22 14.12
N TRP A 118 -11.74 6.46 15.20
CA TRP A 118 -12.76 6.16 16.21
C TRP A 118 -12.26 6.35 17.66
N SER A 119 -11.03 6.81 17.92
CA SER A 119 -10.55 6.97 19.30
C SER A 119 -9.69 8.20 19.51
N ARG A 120 -10.06 9.03 20.49
CA ARG A 120 -9.33 10.18 21.00
C ARG A 120 -8.45 9.76 22.19
N VAL A 121 -7.30 9.14 21.94
CA VAL A 121 -6.33 8.87 23.01
C VAL A 121 -4.99 9.51 22.63
N ASP A 122 -4.51 10.43 23.47
CA ASP A 122 -3.42 11.36 23.22
C ASP A 122 -2.10 10.69 22.78
N GLU A 123 -1.81 9.47 23.25
CA GLU A 123 -0.60 8.72 22.89
C GLU A 123 -0.50 8.38 21.39
N THR A 124 -1.64 8.32 20.69
CA THR A 124 -1.67 8.06 19.24
C THR A 124 -1.39 9.30 18.39
N GLU A 125 -1.55 10.50 18.95
CA GLU A 125 -1.45 11.75 18.20
C GLU A 125 -0.03 12.04 17.71
N SER A 126 0.96 11.94 18.60
CA SER A 126 2.37 12.17 18.24
C SER A 126 2.89 11.19 17.19
N ARG A 127 2.49 9.92 17.29
CA ARG A 127 2.83 8.86 16.34
C ARG A 127 2.12 9.05 15.00
N LEU A 128 0.85 9.42 15.02
CA LEU A 128 0.10 9.75 13.82
C LEU A 128 0.74 10.96 13.11
N ALA A 129 1.12 12.00 13.83
CA ALA A 129 1.81 13.15 13.26
C ALA A 129 3.15 12.77 12.61
N ALA A 130 3.95 11.92 13.25
CA ALA A 130 5.19 11.41 12.68
C ALA A 130 4.95 10.57 11.40
N LEU A 131 3.93 9.71 11.41
CA LEU A 131 3.53 8.92 10.24
C LEU A 131 3.03 9.78 9.09
N LEU A 132 2.17 10.77 9.37
CA LEU A 132 1.66 11.70 8.37
C LEU A 132 2.78 12.54 7.75
N ARG A 133 3.75 13.00 8.56
CA ARG A 133 4.94 13.69 8.06
C ARG A 133 5.76 12.77 7.14
N HIS A 134 5.94 11.52 7.51
CA HIS A 134 6.62 10.52 6.68
C HIS A 134 5.91 10.30 5.35
N LEU A 135 4.59 10.08 5.37
CA LEU A 135 3.77 9.93 4.16
C LEU A 135 3.79 11.20 3.29
N GLY A 136 3.74 12.38 3.90
CA GLY A 136 3.87 13.66 3.20
C GLY A 136 5.21 13.79 2.47
N ASN A 137 6.31 13.38 3.10
CA ASN A 137 7.62 13.34 2.46
C ASN A 137 7.67 12.35 1.29
N LEU A 138 7.05 11.18 1.42
CA LEU A 138 6.98 10.19 0.34
C LEU A 138 6.15 10.70 -0.85
N TYR A 139 5.00 11.30 -0.59
CA TYR A 139 4.13 11.89 -1.59
C TYR A 139 4.81 13.05 -2.34
N HIS A 140 5.51 13.93 -1.63
CA HIS A 140 6.26 15.01 -2.26
C HIS A 140 7.34 14.47 -3.22
N ASN A 141 8.03 13.40 -2.81
CA ASN A 141 9.06 12.76 -3.63
C ASN A 141 8.49 12.07 -4.87
N SER A 142 7.30 11.45 -4.78
CA SER A 142 6.65 10.81 -5.94
C SER A 142 6.17 11.85 -6.97
N MET A 143 5.61 12.97 -6.51
CA MET A 143 5.18 14.10 -7.34
C MET A 143 6.33 14.76 -8.11
N SER A 144 7.47 14.96 -7.46
CA SER A 144 8.67 15.53 -8.08
C SER A 144 9.21 14.64 -9.20
N LYS A 145 9.15 13.31 -9.05
CA LYS A 145 9.49 12.36 -10.12
C LYS A 145 8.49 12.39 -11.28
N LYS A 146 7.18 12.41 -11.01
CA LYS A 146 6.15 12.53 -12.08
C LYS A 146 6.39 13.78 -12.93
N LYS A 147 6.68 14.94 -12.31
CA LYS A 147 7.02 16.17 -13.03
C LYS A 147 8.28 16.06 -13.89
N ALA A 148 9.35 15.46 -13.36
CA ALA A 148 10.62 15.28 -14.09
C ALA A 148 10.51 14.30 -15.29
N MET A 149 9.62 13.32 -15.19
CA MET A 149 9.35 12.39 -16.29
C MET A 149 8.50 13.06 -17.39
N TRP A 150 7.56 13.92 -16.99
CA TRP A 150 6.71 14.66 -17.93
C TRP A 150 7.46 15.75 -18.71
N SER A 151 8.49 16.37 -18.11
CA SER A 151 9.36 17.32 -18.83
C SER A 151 10.28 16.65 -19.84
N ARG A 152 10.74 15.42 -19.57
CA ARG A 152 11.55 14.63 -20.52
C ARG A 152 10.78 14.15 -21.75
N ASN A 153 9.48 13.85 -21.62
CA ASN A 153 8.65 13.41 -22.75
C ASN A 153 8.13 14.57 -23.64
N LYS A 154 8.47 15.82 -23.30
CA LYS A 154 8.14 17.02 -24.10
C LYS A 154 9.38 17.64 -24.78
N SER A 155 10.55 17.04 -24.60
CA SER A 155 11.82 17.40 -25.26
C SER A 155 12.04 16.50 -26.46
#